data_AF-A0A2G1WSA8-F1
#
_entry.id   AF-A0A2G1WSA8-F1
#
_cell.length_a   1.000
_cell.length_b   1.000
_cell.length_c   1.000
_cell.angle_alpha   90.00
_cell.angle_beta   90.00
_cell.angle_gamma   90.00
#
_symmetry.space_group_name_H-M   'P 1'
#
loop_
_entity.id
_entity.type
_entity.pdbx_description
1 polymer ?
#
loop_
_entity_poly.entity_id
_entity_poly.type
_entity_poly.pdbx_seq_one_letter_code
_entity_poly.pdbx_strand_id
1 'polypeptide(L)'
;MSLDADWRADLDAVDAALIDEYQSGFPVERRPFERVAREIAAETGVAVDADDLLDRVRDLRERGVFRRFGAVLNPPVIGSSTLAAVRAPDDRFDEVAEVINGYRQVNHNYRRDHEWNQWFVVTAGSREKRDEILAEIEEQTGCEVLALPMLTDYYIDLEFPVVNADRFARESLDHTDVSATRISEDARGDLSPLEADLLLAIQDGFPLSATPYADVANEIDAPVDDVLVAVERLLADGCIKRIGCVVNHVVTGFTNNCMVVWDVPDEELDERGEAVGSLPYVTLCYHRPRRPDQEWEYNLFTMIHGREAEAVDAKIDELATDHLPFDHERLYSTETLKQTGARYEDLVADDG
;
A
#
# COMPACT_ATOMS: atom_id res chain seq x y z
N MET A 1 1.44 15.20 11.92
CA MET A 1 0.62 16.38 12.28
C MET A 1 -0.73 16.18 11.64
N SER A 2 -1.82 16.24 12.42
CA SER A 2 -3.18 16.24 11.85
C SER A 2 -3.30 17.48 10.96
N LEU A 3 -3.84 17.34 9.74
CA LEU A 3 -4.36 18.50 9.03
C LEU A 3 -5.41 19.15 9.94
N ASP A 4 -5.43 20.49 10.00
CA ASP A 4 -6.50 21.22 10.66
C ASP A 4 -7.84 20.78 10.04
N ALA A 5 -8.88 20.62 10.86
CA ALA A 5 -10.20 20.15 10.43
C ALA A 5 -10.83 21.00 9.29
N ASP A 6 -10.26 22.16 9.01
CA ASP A 6 -10.66 23.14 7.99
C ASP A 6 -10.15 22.83 6.57
N TRP A 7 -9.21 21.89 6.40
CA TRP A 7 -8.57 21.68 5.10
C TRP A 7 -9.56 21.24 3.99
N ARG A 8 -10.64 20.55 4.36
CA ARG A 8 -11.74 20.17 3.45
C ARG A 8 -12.60 21.36 3.02
N ALA A 9 -12.73 22.37 3.87
CA ALA A 9 -13.54 23.55 3.57
C ALA A 9 -12.90 24.43 2.48
N ASP A 10 -11.58 24.31 2.32
CA ASP A 10 -10.79 25.00 1.31
C ASP A 10 -10.67 24.25 -0.03
N LEU A 11 -11.28 23.07 -0.17
CA LEU A 11 -11.27 22.32 -1.44
C LEU A 11 -12.39 22.79 -2.36
N ASP A 12 -12.07 23.09 -3.61
CA ASP A 12 -13.07 23.29 -4.65
C ASP A 12 -13.41 21.99 -5.39
N ALA A 13 -14.27 22.08 -6.40
CA ALA A 13 -14.70 20.92 -7.18
C ALA A 13 -13.56 20.27 -7.98
N VAL A 14 -12.54 21.04 -8.39
CA VAL A 14 -11.37 20.51 -9.11
C VAL A 14 -10.48 19.73 -8.15
N ASP A 15 -10.25 20.26 -6.95
CA ASP A 15 -9.47 19.56 -5.93
C ASP A 15 -10.18 18.28 -5.48
N ALA A 16 -11.51 18.32 -5.35
CA ALA A 16 -12.31 17.14 -5.00
C ALA A 16 -12.17 16.03 -6.05
N ALA A 17 -12.32 16.37 -7.33
CA ALA A 17 -12.14 15.41 -8.44
C ALA A 17 -10.71 14.83 -8.47
N LEU A 18 -9.69 15.68 -8.32
CA LEU A 18 -8.29 15.24 -8.22
C LEU A 18 -8.07 14.22 -7.11
N ILE A 19 -8.65 14.48 -5.94
CA ILE A 19 -8.45 13.65 -4.75
C ILE A 19 -9.20 12.31 -4.88
N ASP A 20 -10.46 12.31 -5.31
CA ASP A 20 -11.29 11.11 -5.27
C ASP A 20 -11.16 10.25 -6.54
N GLU A 21 -10.88 10.83 -7.71
CA GLU A 21 -10.87 10.09 -8.99
C GLU A 21 -9.46 9.73 -9.49
N TYR A 22 -8.45 10.56 -9.20
CA TYR A 22 -7.10 10.40 -9.76
C TYR A 22 -6.10 9.78 -8.77
N GLN A 23 -6.60 8.95 -7.85
CA GLN A 23 -5.75 8.05 -7.05
C GLN A 23 -5.20 6.91 -7.91
N SER A 24 -5.96 6.48 -8.90
CA SER A 24 -5.55 5.56 -9.97
C SER A 24 -5.85 6.17 -11.34
N GLY A 25 -5.57 5.40 -12.41
CA GLY A 25 -5.98 5.77 -13.75
C GLY A 25 -5.26 6.98 -14.36
N PHE A 26 -4.21 7.52 -13.73
CA PHE A 26 -3.48 8.65 -14.29
C PHE A 26 -2.87 8.25 -15.65
N PRO A 27 -3.06 9.04 -16.73
CA PRO A 27 -2.66 8.64 -18.07
C PRO A 27 -1.16 8.34 -18.23
N VAL A 28 -0.84 7.30 -18.99
CA VAL A 28 0.53 6.97 -19.42
C VAL A 28 0.81 7.61 -20.77
N GLU A 29 1.11 8.91 -20.76
CA GLU A 29 1.39 9.68 -21.97
C GLU A 29 2.34 10.84 -21.67
N ARG A 30 2.93 11.45 -22.69
CA ARG A 30 4.00 12.47 -22.53
C ARG A 30 3.58 13.68 -21.68
N ARG A 31 2.31 14.06 -21.70
CA ARG A 31 1.77 15.24 -20.99
C ARG A 31 0.46 14.89 -20.28
N PRO A 32 0.52 14.08 -19.22
CA PRO A 32 -0.70 13.49 -18.64
C PRO A 32 -1.61 14.55 -18.01
N PHE A 33 -1.04 15.63 -17.46
CA PHE A 33 -1.81 16.74 -16.88
C PHE A 33 -2.69 17.49 -17.91
N GLU A 34 -2.33 17.51 -19.20
CA GLU A 34 -3.19 18.11 -20.24
C GLU A 34 -4.48 17.32 -20.47
N ARG A 35 -4.39 15.99 -20.37
CA ARG A 35 -5.55 15.11 -20.49
C ARG A 35 -6.41 15.17 -19.22
N VAL A 36 -5.80 15.06 -18.06
CA VAL A 36 -6.51 15.12 -16.77
C VAL A 36 -7.22 16.47 -16.60
N ALA A 37 -6.58 17.59 -16.93
CA ALA A 37 -7.23 18.91 -16.85
C ALA A 37 -8.47 19.00 -17.74
N ARG A 38 -8.42 18.41 -18.95
CA ARG A 38 -9.56 18.38 -19.87
C ARG A 38 -10.70 17.51 -19.35
N GLU A 39 -10.38 16.35 -18.78
CA GLU A 39 -11.35 15.42 -18.20
C GLU A 39 -12.05 16.07 -17.00
N ILE A 40 -11.30 16.61 -16.04
CA ILE A 40 -11.84 17.32 -14.88
C ILE A 40 -12.66 18.55 -15.28
N ALA A 41 -12.20 19.34 -16.27
CA ALA A 41 -12.97 20.49 -16.75
C ALA A 41 -14.32 20.07 -17.38
N ALA A 42 -14.35 18.94 -18.08
CA ALA A 42 -15.56 18.40 -18.67
C ALA A 42 -16.55 17.88 -17.61
N GLU A 43 -16.04 17.30 -16.53
CA GLU A 43 -16.82 16.76 -15.41
C GLU A 43 -17.37 17.86 -14.49
N THR A 44 -16.48 18.72 -13.99
CA THR A 44 -16.83 19.74 -13.00
C THR A 44 -17.48 20.97 -13.62
N GLY A 45 -17.29 21.18 -14.93
CA GLY A 45 -17.67 22.42 -15.62
C GLY A 45 -16.80 23.63 -15.26
N VAL A 46 -15.74 23.44 -14.46
CA VAL A 46 -14.79 24.48 -14.07
C VAL A 46 -13.63 24.49 -15.06
N ALA A 47 -13.30 25.65 -15.61
CA ALA A 47 -12.14 25.78 -16.49
C ALA A 47 -10.85 25.61 -15.68
N VAL A 48 -10.02 24.66 -16.08
CA VAL A 48 -8.69 24.39 -15.51
C VAL A 48 -7.77 23.96 -16.64
N ASP A 49 -6.52 24.43 -16.62
CA ASP A 49 -5.49 23.98 -17.55
C ASP A 49 -4.44 23.08 -16.87
N ALA A 50 -3.47 22.59 -17.65
CA ALA A 50 -2.48 21.64 -17.15
C ALA A 50 -1.54 22.24 -16.12
N ASP A 51 -1.20 23.52 -16.23
CA ASP A 51 -0.29 24.20 -15.31
C ASP A 51 -1.01 24.46 -13.98
N ASP A 52 -2.25 24.95 -14.04
CA ASP A 52 -3.12 25.11 -12.86
C ASP A 52 -3.31 23.78 -12.12
N LEU A 53 -3.55 22.68 -12.86
CA LEU A 53 -3.75 21.36 -12.26
C LEU A 53 -2.48 20.83 -11.59
N LEU A 54 -1.33 21.01 -12.23
CA LEU A 54 -0.04 20.61 -11.67
C LEU A 54 0.26 21.37 -10.37
N ASP A 55 -0.03 22.68 -10.34
CA ASP A 55 0.16 23.50 -9.14
C ASP A 55 -0.78 23.10 -8.01
N ARG A 56 -2.04 22.70 -8.31
CA ARG A 56 -2.95 22.12 -7.31
C ARG A 56 -2.43 20.81 -6.72
N VAL A 57 -1.90 19.90 -7.56
CA VAL A 57 -1.31 18.65 -7.06
C VAL A 57 -0.09 18.92 -6.17
N ARG A 58 0.72 19.95 -6.48
CA ARG A 58 1.82 20.39 -5.63
C ARG A 58 1.32 20.94 -4.29
N ASP A 59 0.32 21.83 -4.30
CA ASP A 59 -0.28 22.39 -3.08
C ASP A 59 -0.87 21.30 -2.18
N LEU A 60 -1.65 20.37 -2.74
CA LEU A 60 -2.22 19.24 -2.01
C LEU A 60 -1.14 18.32 -1.41
N ARG A 61 0.02 18.19 -2.07
CA ARG A 61 1.18 17.49 -1.52
C ARG A 61 1.85 18.27 -0.39
N GLU A 62 2.04 19.57 -0.55
CA GLU A 62 2.64 20.44 0.47
C GLU A 62 1.78 20.52 1.74
N ARG A 63 0.46 20.52 1.58
CA ARG A 63 -0.52 20.42 2.67
C ARG A 63 -0.55 19.02 3.31
N GLY A 64 0.06 18.02 2.67
CA GLY A 64 0.11 16.64 3.19
C GLY A 64 -1.14 15.81 2.93
N VAL A 65 -2.07 16.30 2.09
CA VAL A 65 -3.23 15.53 1.57
C VAL A 65 -2.73 14.42 0.67
N PHE A 66 -1.86 14.77 -0.29
CA PHE A 66 -1.11 13.79 -1.08
C PHE A 66 0.24 13.52 -0.44
N ARG A 67 0.58 12.25 -0.29
CA ARG A 67 1.90 11.81 0.13
C ARG A 67 2.90 11.89 -1.01
N ARG A 68 2.47 11.48 -2.21
CA ARG A 68 3.25 11.53 -3.46
C ARG A 68 2.35 11.43 -4.69
N PHE A 69 2.90 11.75 -5.84
CA PHE A 69 2.35 11.42 -7.15
C PHE A 69 3.21 10.32 -7.78
N GLY A 70 2.62 9.33 -8.42
CA GLY A 70 3.37 8.32 -9.17
C GLY A 70 2.83 6.90 -9.06
N ALA A 71 3.71 5.93 -9.31
CA ALA A 71 3.35 4.52 -9.28
C ALA A 71 3.15 3.98 -7.86
N VAL A 72 2.18 3.09 -7.71
CA VAL A 72 2.06 2.16 -6.59
C VAL A 72 2.60 0.83 -7.08
N LEU A 73 3.79 0.48 -6.60
CA LEU A 73 4.47 -0.76 -6.96
C LEU A 73 3.86 -1.94 -6.20
N ASN A 74 3.99 -3.14 -6.77
CA ASN A 74 3.58 -4.41 -6.17
C ASN A 74 4.83 -5.17 -5.69
N PRO A 75 5.28 -5.01 -4.42
CA PRO A 75 6.53 -5.60 -3.96
C PRO A 75 6.65 -7.12 -4.18
N PRO A 76 5.59 -7.93 -3.95
CA PRO A 76 5.60 -9.37 -4.22
C PRO A 76 5.97 -9.81 -5.64
N VAL A 77 5.91 -8.89 -6.63
CA VAL A 77 6.22 -9.18 -8.03
C VAL A 77 7.64 -8.69 -8.41
N ILE A 78 8.23 -7.79 -7.59
CA ILE A 78 9.52 -7.16 -7.86
C ILE A 78 10.65 -7.77 -7.01
N GLY A 79 10.33 -8.33 -5.83
CA GLY A 79 11.30 -8.97 -4.94
C GLY A 79 10.64 -9.77 -3.81
N SER A 80 11.41 -10.19 -2.83
CA SER A 80 10.90 -10.96 -1.69
C SER A 80 10.41 -10.04 -0.57
N SER A 81 9.14 -10.17 -0.20
CA SER A 81 8.53 -9.38 0.88
C SER A 81 7.83 -10.25 1.90
N THR A 82 7.88 -9.87 3.17
CA THR A 82 7.18 -10.57 4.25
C THR A 82 6.65 -9.59 5.28
N LEU A 83 5.47 -9.92 5.83
CA LEU A 83 5.00 -9.30 7.06
C LEU A 83 5.65 -10.07 8.20
N ALA A 84 6.29 -9.33 9.09
CA ALA A 84 6.97 -9.88 10.26
C ALA A 84 6.41 -9.26 11.53
N ALA A 85 6.49 -9.99 12.64
CA ALA A 85 6.15 -9.47 13.94
C ALA A 85 7.13 -9.97 15.01
N VAL A 86 7.27 -9.18 16.08
CA VAL A 86 7.97 -9.58 17.30
C VAL A 86 7.09 -9.34 18.52
N ARG A 87 7.32 -10.12 19.58
CA ARG A 87 6.79 -9.88 20.93
C ARG A 87 7.77 -9.00 21.69
N ALA A 88 7.76 -7.70 21.42
CA ALA A 88 8.68 -6.74 22.03
C ALA A 88 8.30 -6.52 23.52
N PRO A 89 9.23 -6.73 24.48
CA PRO A 89 8.94 -6.45 25.89
C PRO A 89 8.60 -4.97 26.12
N ASP A 90 7.61 -4.68 26.96
CA ASP A 90 7.15 -3.29 27.19
C ASP A 90 8.25 -2.34 27.67
N ASP A 91 9.22 -2.83 28.44
CA ASP A 91 10.35 -2.05 28.96
C ASP A 91 11.48 -1.83 27.93
N ARG A 92 11.44 -2.56 26.81
CA ARG A 92 12.41 -2.48 25.71
C ARG A 92 11.78 -2.15 24.37
N PHE A 93 10.48 -1.81 24.34
CA PHE A 93 9.73 -1.60 23.10
C PHE A 93 10.41 -0.57 22.19
N ASP A 94 10.78 0.58 22.75
CA ASP A 94 11.42 1.66 21.99
C ASP A 94 12.80 1.26 21.45
N GLU A 95 13.57 0.49 22.22
CA GLU A 95 14.89 -0.05 21.79
C GLU A 95 14.71 -1.01 20.61
N VAL A 96 13.77 -1.95 20.71
CA VAL A 96 13.46 -2.92 19.65
C VAL A 96 12.96 -2.19 18.39
N ALA A 97 12.12 -1.17 18.57
CA ALA A 97 11.64 -0.34 17.48
C ALA A 97 12.76 0.45 16.80
N GLU A 98 13.71 0.99 17.54
CA GLU A 98 14.87 1.69 16.98
C GLU A 98 15.72 0.75 16.12
N VAL A 99 16.00 -0.47 16.61
CA VAL A 99 16.73 -1.50 15.85
C VAL A 99 16.01 -1.84 14.55
N ILE A 100 14.72 -2.21 14.61
CA ILE A 100 13.93 -2.58 13.43
C ILE A 100 13.86 -1.41 12.43
N ASN A 101 13.66 -0.18 12.91
CA ASN A 101 13.58 1.00 12.06
C ASN A 101 14.92 1.36 11.39
N GLY A 102 16.04 0.93 11.96
CA GLY A 102 17.38 1.12 11.40
C GLY A 102 17.60 0.41 10.05
N TYR A 103 16.84 -0.66 9.76
CA TYR A 103 16.92 -1.36 8.49
C TYR A 103 16.23 -0.59 7.38
N ARG A 104 16.94 -0.37 6.28
CA ARG A 104 16.39 0.32 5.09
C ARG A 104 15.30 -0.49 4.39
N GLN A 105 15.41 -1.81 4.49
CA GLN A 105 14.49 -2.81 3.95
C GLN A 105 13.16 -2.86 4.71
N VAL A 106 13.10 -2.29 5.92
CA VAL A 106 11.86 -2.11 6.67
C VAL A 106 11.18 -0.83 6.21
N ASN A 107 10.04 -0.93 5.53
CA ASN A 107 9.29 0.22 4.99
C ASN A 107 8.10 0.63 5.88
N HIS A 108 7.52 -0.33 6.61
CA HIS A 108 6.39 -0.14 7.50
C HIS A 108 6.72 -0.78 8.85
N ASN A 109 6.41 -0.10 9.95
CA ASN A 109 6.52 -0.61 11.32
C ASN A 109 5.42 0.03 12.17
N TYR A 110 4.63 -0.79 12.85
CA TYR A 110 3.47 -0.38 13.63
C TYR A 110 3.45 -1.10 14.97
N ARG A 111 3.05 -0.38 16.01
CA ARG A 111 2.57 -1.01 17.25
C ARG A 111 1.12 -1.45 17.05
N ARG A 112 0.80 -2.67 17.47
CA ARG A 112 -0.57 -3.20 17.47
C ARG A 112 -0.96 -3.72 18.85
N ASP A 113 -2.25 -3.65 19.16
CA ASP A 113 -2.82 -4.20 20.40
C ASP A 113 -2.96 -5.72 20.30
N HIS A 114 -1.87 -6.45 20.54
CA HIS A 114 -1.75 -7.90 20.42
C HIS A 114 -0.49 -8.41 21.15
N GLU A 115 -0.37 -9.71 21.44
CA GLU A 115 0.86 -10.25 22.06
C GLU A 115 2.10 -10.05 21.17
N TRP A 116 1.96 -10.34 19.87
CA TRP A 116 2.83 -9.86 18.80
C TRP A 116 2.55 -8.37 18.62
N ASN A 117 3.16 -7.54 19.45
CA ASN A 117 2.80 -6.13 19.62
C ASN A 117 3.51 -5.19 18.63
N GLN A 118 4.51 -5.67 17.88
CA GLN A 118 5.23 -4.87 16.89
C GLN A 118 5.28 -5.58 15.55
N TRP A 119 4.65 -4.97 14.54
CA TRP A 119 4.47 -5.51 13.20
C TRP A 119 5.18 -4.66 12.17
N PHE A 120 6.01 -5.29 11.34
CA PHE A 120 6.79 -4.60 10.33
C PHE A 120 6.85 -5.38 9.01
N VAL A 121 7.11 -4.67 7.91
CA VAL A 121 7.26 -5.29 6.59
C VAL A 121 8.69 -5.17 6.15
N VAL A 122 9.31 -6.30 5.79
CA VAL A 122 10.66 -6.37 5.23
C VAL A 122 10.56 -6.69 3.74
N THR A 123 11.31 -5.98 2.92
CA THR A 123 11.43 -6.25 1.47
C THR A 123 12.90 -6.32 1.07
N ALA A 124 13.32 -7.40 0.43
CA ALA A 124 14.69 -7.66 -0.02
C ALA A 124 14.74 -8.37 -1.38
N GLY A 125 15.88 -8.27 -2.08
CA GLY A 125 15.97 -8.61 -3.51
C GLY A 125 15.80 -10.08 -3.80
N SER A 126 16.12 -10.87 -2.79
CA SER A 126 15.95 -12.30 -2.76
C SER A 126 15.36 -12.73 -1.43
N ARG A 127 14.81 -13.93 -1.42
CA ARG A 127 14.34 -14.59 -0.21
C ARG A 127 15.48 -14.80 0.78
N GLU A 128 16.65 -15.20 0.29
CA GLU A 128 17.84 -15.40 1.11
C GLU A 128 18.21 -14.12 1.85
N LYS A 129 18.25 -12.98 1.14
CA LYS A 129 18.63 -11.72 1.77
C LYS A 129 17.59 -11.25 2.79
N ARG A 130 16.30 -11.46 2.50
CA ARG A 130 15.22 -11.17 3.44
C ARG A 130 15.37 -12.00 4.71
N ASP A 131 15.60 -13.30 4.56
CA ASP A 131 15.70 -14.23 5.69
C ASP A 131 16.96 -13.94 6.54
N GLU A 132 18.08 -13.52 5.91
CA GLU A 132 19.25 -12.98 6.62
C GLU A 132 18.90 -11.76 7.48
N ILE A 133 18.17 -10.79 6.93
CA ILE A 133 17.78 -9.57 7.65
C ILE A 133 16.89 -9.91 8.86
N LEU A 134 15.95 -10.85 8.69
CA LEU A 134 15.11 -11.28 9.82
C LEU A 134 15.95 -11.93 10.93
N ALA A 135 16.92 -12.78 10.58
CA ALA A 135 17.82 -13.39 11.55
C ALA A 135 18.70 -12.34 12.27
N GLU A 136 19.18 -11.31 11.57
CA GLU A 136 19.93 -10.20 12.17
C GLU A 136 19.04 -9.38 13.14
N ILE A 137 17.76 -9.18 12.80
CA ILE A 137 16.78 -8.54 13.70
C ILE A 137 16.56 -9.39 14.95
N GLU A 138 16.37 -10.70 14.81
CA GLU A 138 16.24 -11.62 15.95
C GLU A 138 17.46 -11.55 16.88
N GLU A 139 18.67 -11.61 16.32
CA GLU A 139 19.91 -11.56 17.09
C GLU A 139 20.07 -10.23 17.86
N GLN A 140 19.82 -9.10 17.20
CA GLN A 140 20.02 -7.79 17.81
C GLN A 140 18.95 -7.42 18.84
N THR A 141 17.70 -7.83 18.60
CA THR A 141 16.59 -7.52 19.51
C THR A 141 16.47 -8.55 20.65
N GLY A 142 16.94 -9.79 20.40
CA GLY A 142 16.69 -10.95 21.25
C GLY A 142 15.24 -11.41 21.22
N CYS A 143 14.45 -10.95 20.25
CA CYS A 143 13.05 -11.30 20.07
C CYS A 143 12.93 -12.27 18.90
N GLU A 144 12.21 -13.38 19.10
CA GLU A 144 11.83 -14.27 18.01
C GLU A 144 10.93 -13.53 17.00
N VAL A 145 11.17 -13.75 15.71
CA VAL A 145 10.44 -13.14 14.61
C VAL A 145 9.43 -14.13 14.04
N LEU A 146 8.17 -13.71 14.02
CA LEU A 146 7.10 -14.37 13.29
C LEU A 146 7.12 -13.91 11.84
N ALA A 147 7.56 -14.76 10.90
CA ALA A 147 7.64 -14.43 9.48
C ALA A 147 6.48 -15.01 8.68
N LEU A 148 5.67 -14.13 8.08
CA LEU A 148 4.43 -14.44 7.41
C LEU A 148 4.46 -13.90 5.97
N PRO A 149 5.13 -14.57 5.01
CA PRO A 149 5.13 -14.13 3.62
C PRO A 149 3.72 -14.18 3.02
N MET A 150 3.45 -13.31 2.06
CA MET A 150 2.18 -13.34 1.33
C MET A 150 2.19 -14.49 0.33
N LEU A 151 1.14 -15.32 0.35
CA LEU A 151 1.01 -16.48 -0.53
C LEU A 151 -0.03 -16.25 -1.63
N THR A 152 -1.14 -15.58 -1.29
CA THR A 152 -2.18 -15.18 -2.24
C THR A 152 -2.61 -13.76 -1.95
N ASP A 153 -2.62 -12.91 -2.97
CA ASP A 153 -3.30 -11.61 -2.96
C ASP A 153 -4.73 -11.82 -3.49
N TYR A 154 -5.73 -11.67 -2.62
CA TYR A 154 -7.14 -11.62 -3.07
C TYR A 154 -7.50 -10.18 -3.42
N TYR A 155 -7.14 -9.23 -2.55
CA TYR A 155 -7.37 -7.83 -2.82
C TYR A 155 -6.31 -6.95 -2.16
N ILE A 156 -5.58 -6.18 -2.97
CA ILE A 156 -4.73 -5.10 -2.51
C ILE A 156 -5.00 -3.90 -3.40
N ASP A 157 -5.85 -3.01 -2.91
CA ASP A 157 -5.98 -1.68 -3.50
C ASP A 157 -6.44 -0.66 -2.46
N LEU A 158 -5.56 0.29 -2.17
CA LEU A 158 -5.70 1.30 -1.12
C LEU A 158 -6.13 2.64 -1.70
N GLU A 159 -7.30 2.71 -2.31
CA GLU A 159 -7.92 4.01 -2.59
C GLU A 159 -8.87 4.35 -1.44
N PHE A 160 -8.81 5.60 -1.01
CA PHE A 160 -9.63 6.08 0.09
C PHE A 160 -10.56 7.15 -0.44
N PRO A 161 -11.86 7.08 -0.20
CA PRO A 161 -12.70 8.21 -0.48
C PRO A 161 -12.47 9.28 0.59
N VAL A 162 -11.98 10.43 0.17
CA VAL A 162 -11.42 11.43 1.08
C VAL A 162 -12.35 12.61 1.26
N VAL A 163 -13.00 13.05 0.18
CA VAL A 163 -13.84 14.24 0.17
C VAL A 163 -15.31 13.90 0.46
N ASN A 164 -15.70 12.63 0.36
CA ASN A 164 -17.02 12.19 0.80
C ASN A 164 -17.13 12.04 2.34
N ALA A 165 -18.37 11.86 2.80
CA ALA A 165 -18.73 11.74 4.21
C ALA A 165 -18.58 10.31 4.76
N ASP A 166 -17.90 9.42 4.04
CA ASP A 166 -17.83 8.01 4.38
C ASP A 166 -17.15 7.79 5.74
N ARG A 167 -17.76 6.88 6.52
CA ARG A 167 -17.31 6.53 7.87
C ARG A 167 -16.20 5.47 7.85
N PHE A 168 -16.15 4.66 6.79
CA PHE A 168 -15.12 3.66 6.52
C PHE A 168 -14.75 3.71 5.02
N ALA A 169 -13.61 3.12 4.66
CA ALA A 169 -13.13 3.20 3.29
C ALA A 169 -14.19 2.62 2.32
N ARG A 170 -14.56 3.42 1.31
CA ARG A 170 -15.44 3.05 0.19
C ARG A 170 -16.91 2.73 0.58
N GLU A 171 -17.47 3.35 1.63
CA GLU A 171 -18.90 3.21 1.99
C GLU A 171 -19.85 3.49 0.81
N SER A 172 -19.45 4.32 -0.15
CA SER A 172 -20.24 4.62 -1.35
C SER A 172 -20.04 3.69 -2.56
N LEU A 173 -19.21 2.65 -2.50
CA LEU A 173 -19.00 1.70 -3.60
C LEU A 173 -19.77 0.39 -3.37
N ASP A 174 -20.36 -0.15 -4.44
CA ASP A 174 -21.13 -1.41 -4.37
C ASP A 174 -20.20 -2.65 -4.34
N HIS A 175 -19.16 -2.72 -5.19
CA HIS A 175 -18.24 -3.87 -5.30
C HIS A 175 -16.88 -3.49 -5.93
N THR A 176 -15.84 -4.28 -5.65
CA THR A 176 -14.51 -4.21 -6.29
C THR A 176 -14.19 -5.50 -7.07
N ASP A 177 -13.56 -5.37 -8.24
CA ASP A 177 -13.10 -6.54 -9.00
C ASP A 177 -11.88 -7.16 -8.31
N VAL A 178 -11.96 -8.46 -8.04
CA VAL A 178 -11.00 -9.23 -7.26
C VAL A 178 -10.66 -10.52 -8.02
N SER A 179 -9.37 -10.86 -8.08
CA SER A 179 -8.92 -12.15 -8.58
C SER A 179 -7.75 -12.67 -7.75
N ALA A 180 -7.85 -13.90 -7.24
CA ALA A 180 -6.78 -14.52 -6.48
C ALA A 180 -5.48 -14.59 -7.31
N THR A 181 -4.46 -13.87 -6.84
CA THR A 181 -3.13 -13.83 -7.47
C THR A 181 -2.15 -14.56 -6.57
N ARG A 182 -1.70 -15.75 -7.00
CA ARG A 182 -0.69 -16.53 -6.27
C ARG A 182 0.66 -15.81 -6.34
N ILE A 183 1.27 -15.61 -5.19
CA ILE A 183 2.58 -14.96 -5.04
C ILE A 183 3.64 -16.03 -4.87
N SER A 184 4.71 -15.93 -5.64
CA SER A 184 5.93 -16.74 -5.47
C SER A 184 6.99 -15.92 -4.76
N GLU A 185 7.60 -16.48 -3.71
CA GLU A 185 8.71 -15.82 -2.99
C GLU A 185 10.00 -15.72 -3.83
N ASP A 186 10.10 -16.51 -4.91
CA ASP A 186 11.28 -16.63 -5.78
C ASP A 186 11.05 -15.99 -7.16
N ALA A 187 9.87 -15.40 -7.41
CA ALA A 187 9.59 -14.73 -8.67
C ALA A 187 10.27 -13.36 -8.70
N ARG A 188 11.58 -13.36 -8.99
CA ARG A 188 12.17 -12.20 -9.64
C ARG A 188 11.42 -12.06 -10.97
N GLY A 189 10.58 -11.04 -11.12
CA GLY A 189 9.99 -10.75 -12.42
C GLY A 189 11.09 -10.75 -13.49
N ASP A 190 10.82 -11.28 -14.68
CA ASP A 190 11.75 -11.28 -15.83
C ASP A 190 11.89 -9.85 -16.38
N LEU A 191 12.30 -8.94 -15.51
CA LEU A 191 12.42 -7.51 -15.77
C LEU A 191 13.60 -7.30 -16.70
N SER A 192 13.35 -6.61 -17.80
CA SER A 192 14.43 -6.08 -18.62
C SER A 192 15.26 -5.05 -17.82
N PRO A 193 16.52 -4.79 -18.20
CA PRO A 193 17.33 -3.75 -17.54
C PRO A 193 16.65 -2.39 -17.49
N LEU A 194 15.91 -2.03 -18.55
CA LEU A 194 15.15 -0.78 -18.59
C LEU A 194 14.00 -0.76 -17.56
N GLU A 195 13.26 -1.85 -17.44
CA GLU A 195 12.15 -1.95 -16.46
C GLU A 195 12.68 -1.94 -15.02
N ALA A 196 13.82 -2.60 -14.80
CA ALA A 196 14.60 -2.54 -13.58
C ALA A 196 14.97 -1.09 -13.20
N ASP A 197 15.66 -0.37 -14.08
CA ASP A 197 16.07 1.03 -13.85
C ASP A 197 14.86 1.96 -13.68
N LEU A 198 13.79 1.73 -14.45
CA LEU A 198 12.54 2.47 -14.35
C LEU A 198 11.87 2.29 -12.98
N LEU A 199 11.75 1.05 -12.49
CA LEU A 199 11.16 0.76 -11.17
C LEU A 199 11.95 1.43 -10.05
N LEU A 200 13.28 1.47 -10.17
CA LEU A 200 14.15 2.19 -9.24
C LEU A 200 13.90 3.70 -9.27
N ALA A 201 13.82 4.30 -10.46
CA ALA A 201 13.61 5.74 -10.59
C ALA A 201 12.24 6.20 -10.05
N ILE A 202 11.18 5.38 -10.21
CA ILE A 202 9.81 5.77 -9.84
C ILE A 202 9.37 5.32 -8.44
N GLN A 203 10.21 4.56 -7.72
CA GLN A 203 9.83 3.92 -6.45
C GLN A 203 9.32 4.89 -5.38
N ASP A 204 9.84 6.12 -5.36
CA ASP A 204 9.49 7.18 -4.42
C ASP A 204 8.42 8.13 -4.96
N GLY A 205 7.99 7.93 -6.21
CA GLY A 205 7.05 8.77 -6.94
C GLY A 205 7.63 9.29 -8.25
N PHE A 206 6.77 9.88 -9.08
CA PHE A 206 7.17 10.55 -10.30
C PHE A 206 7.52 12.01 -10.00
N PRO A 207 8.42 12.63 -10.78
CA PRO A 207 8.61 14.07 -10.77
C PRO A 207 7.28 14.80 -11.01
N LEU A 208 6.97 15.82 -10.20
CA LEU A 208 5.80 16.67 -10.40
C LEU A 208 6.12 17.76 -11.44
N SER A 209 6.01 17.40 -12.72
CA SER A 209 6.22 18.28 -13.86
C SER A 209 5.15 18.08 -14.95
N ALA A 210 5.16 18.94 -15.97
CA ALA A 210 4.28 18.79 -17.13
C ALA A 210 4.60 17.53 -17.98
N THR A 211 5.80 16.96 -17.83
CA THR A 211 6.29 15.82 -18.63
C THR A 211 6.99 14.78 -17.74
N PRO A 212 6.29 14.19 -16.75
CA PRO A 212 6.91 13.39 -15.70
C PRO A 212 7.62 12.15 -16.25
N TYR A 213 7.06 11.51 -17.28
CA TYR A 213 7.69 10.37 -17.97
C TYR A 213 8.96 10.75 -18.73
N ALA A 214 9.04 11.98 -19.27
CA ALA A 214 10.24 12.46 -19.94
C ALA A 214 11.35 12.77 -18.93
N ASP A 215 11.00 13.27 -17.74
CA ASP A 215 11.95 13.50 -16.67
C ASP A 215 12.57 12.19 -16.19
N VAL A 216 11.74 11.17 -15.96
CA VAL A 216 12.21 9.80 -15.64
C VAL A 216 13.08 9.24 -16.76
N ALA A 217 12.66 9.40 -18.02
CA ALA A 217 13.44 8.94 -19.18
C ALA A 217 14.83 9.59 -19.25
N ASN A 218 14.93 10.88 -18.92
CA ASN A 218 16.22 11.58 -18.85
C ASN A 218 17.08 11.09 -17.67
N GLU A 219 16.46 10.76 -16.54
CA GLU A 219 17.15 10.24 -15.36
C GLU A 219 17.83 8.89 -15.62
N ILE A 220 17.13 8.00 -16.33
CA ILE A 220 17.62 6.64 -16.63
C ILE A 220 18.29 6.52 -18.01
N ASP A 221 18.57 7.64 -18.69
CA ASP A 221 19.17 7.71 -20.03
C ASP A 221 18.47 6.81 -21.08
N ALA A 222 17.14 6.90 -21.15
CA ALA A 222 16.30 6.12 -22.06
C ALA A 222 15.42 7.00 -22.96
N PRO A 223 15.01 6.52 -24.15
CA PRO A 223 13.97 7.18 -24.93
C PRO A 223 12.63 7.18 -24.20
N VAL A 224 11.96 8.34 -24.15
CA VAL A 224 10.65 8.47 -23.47
C VAL A 224 9.58 7.53 -24.02
N ASP A 225 9.61 7.19 -25.31
CA ASP A 225 8.65 6.23 -25.88
C ASP A 225 8.88 4.81 -25.32
N ASP A 226 10.14 4.42 -25.08
CA ASP A 226 10.47 3.14 -24.47
C ASP A 226 10.04 3.11 -22.99
N VAL A 227 10.18 4.23 -22.26
CA VAL A 227 9.68 4.38 -20.89
C VAL A 227 8.15 4.23 -20.82
N LEU A 228 7.41 4.88 -21.72
CA LEU A 228 5.94 4.76 -21.76
C LEU A 228 5.52 3.30 -22.01
N VAL A 229 6.16 2.62 -22.98
CA VAL A 229 5.91 1.20 -23.26
C VAL A 229 6.25 0.31 -22.06
N ALA A 230 7.37 0.58 -21.37
CA ALA A 230 7.76 -0.18 -20.19
C ALA A 230 6.77 0.03 -19.03
N VAL A 231 6.30 1.25 -18.78
CA VAL A 231 5.26 1.52 -17.77
C VAL A 231 3.97 0.76 -18.08
N GLU A 232 3.50 0.78 -19.33
CA GLU A 232 2.28 0.03 -19.73
C GLU A 232 2.46 -1.48 -19.55
N ARG A 233 3.63 -2.03 -19.87
CA ARG A 233 3.94 -3.45 -19.63
C ARG A 233 3.95 -3.78 -18.15
N LEU A 234 4.63 -2.98 -17.33
CA LEU A 234 4.69 -3.19 -15.89
C LEU A 234 3.30 -3.08 -15.23
N LEU A 235 2.40 -2.25 -15.77
CA LEU A 235 0.98 -2.22 -15.38
C LEU A 235 0.27 -3.53 -15.77
N ALA A 236 0.44 -3.98 -17.01
CA ALA A 236 -0.17 -5.21 -17.52
C ALA A 236 0.30 -6.47 -16.79
N ASP A 237 1.58 -6.52 -16.42
CA ASP A 237 2.22 -7.62 -15.70
C ASP A 237 1.99 -7.53 -14.18
N GLY A 238 1.31 -6.48 -13.70
CA GLY A 238 0.96 -6.31 -12.28
C GLY A 238 2.13 -5.90 -11.38
N CYS A 239 3.27 -5.52 -11.95
CA CYS A 239 4.42 -4.93 -11.24
C CYS A 239 4.09 -3.52 -10.72
N ILE A 240 3.37 -2.74 -11.53
CA ILE A 240 2.73 -1.47 -11.12
C ILE A 240 1.24 -1.78 -10.95
N LYS A 241 0.70 -1.55 -9.75
CA LYS A 241 -0.74 -1.72 -9.48
C LYS A 241 -1.54 -0.57 -10.08
N ARG A 242 -1.06 0.67 -9.90
CA ARG A 242 -1.69 1.89 -10.41
C ARG A 242 -0.72 3.06 -10.47
N ILE A 243 -1.12 4.08 -11.20
CA ILE A 243 -0.45 5.39 -11.25
C ILE A 243 -1.47 6.45 -10.86
N GLY A 244 -1.09 7.36 -9.96
CA GLY A 244 -1.94 8.46 -9.55
C GLY A 244 -1.42 9.21 -8.32
N CYS A 245 -2.31 10.01 -7.73
CA CYS A 245 -2.04 10.74 -6.51
C CYS A 245 -2.24 9.82 -5.30
N VAL A 246 -1.17 9.53 -4.56
CA VAL A 246 -1.22 8.69 -3.38
C VAL A 246 -1.64 9.53 -2.19
N VAL A 247 -2.87 9.31 -1.72
CA VAL A 247 -3.47 9.99 -0.57
C VAL A 247 -2.83 9.57 0.75
N ASN A 248 -2.73 10.51 1.69
CA ASN A 248 -2.40 10.27 3.09
C ASN A 248 -3.65 9.99 3.94
N HIS A 249 -4.08 8.73 4.00
CA HIS A 249 -5.36 8.33 4.63
C HIS A 249 -5.49 8.68 6.13
N VAL A 250 -4.39 8.67 6.88
CA VAL A 250 -4.39 9.04 8.31
C VAL A 250 -4.74 10.53 8.46
N VAL A 251 -4.13 11.36 7.63
CA VAL A 251 -4.34 12.80 7.60
C VAL A 251 -5.72 13.17 7.07
N THR A 252 -6.33 12.30 6.25
CA THR A 252 -7.72 12.45 5.80
C THR A 252 -8.75 11.86 6.77
N GLY A 253 -8.34 11.38 7.94
CA GLY A 253 -9.23 11.03 9.05
C GLY A 253 -9.46 9.54 9.27
N PHE A 254 -8.85 8.65 8.49
CA PHE A 254 -8.89 7.21 8.73
C PHE A 254 -7.87 6.80 9.80
N THR A 255 -8.18 7.10 11.07
CA THR A 255 -7.29 6.84 12.20
C THR A 255 -7.50 5.49 12.86
N ASN A 256 -8.64 4.84 12.63
CA ASN A 256 -8.94 3.51 13.17
C ASN A 256 -8.59 2.46 12.12
N ASN A 257 -7.41 1.87 12.27
CA ASN A 257 -6.83 0.93 11.32
C ASN A 257 -6.69 -0.45 11.97
N CYS A 258 -7.57 -1.39 11.63
CA CYS A 258 -7.57 -2.73 12.20
C CYS A 258 -7.12 -3.76 11.16
N MET A 259 -6.10 -4.54 11.51
CA MET A 259 -5.80 -5.79 10.83
C MET A 259 -6.58 -6.89 11.53
N VAL A 260 -7.44 -7.60 10.83
CA VAL A 260 -8.16 -8.77 11.37
C VAL A 260 -7.54 -10.01 10.76
N VAL A 261 -7.21 -10.97 11.61
CA VAL A 261 -6.58 -12.24 11.22
C VAL A 261 -7.56 -13.37 11.50
N TRP A 262 -7.71 -14.30 10.57
CA TRP A 262 -8.77 -15.32 10.58
C TRP A 262 -8.18 -16.71 10.35
N ASP A 263 -8.70 -17.69 11.08
CA ASP A 263 -8.35 -19.11 10.92
C ASP A 263 -9.36 -19.80 9.97
N VAL A 264 -9.16 -19.61 8.68
CA VAL A 264 -10.09 -20.11 7.65
C VAL A 264 -9.65 -21.50 7.17
N PRO A 265 -10.55 -22.50 7.10
CA PRO A 265 -10.21 -23.81 6.54
C PRO A 265 -9.58 -23.72 5.16
N ASP A 266 -8.51 -24.48 4.92
CA ASP A 266 -7.72 -24.40 3.69
C ASP A 266 -8.55 -24.69 2.43
N GLU A 267 -9.59 -25.52 2.55
CA GLU A 267 -10.48 -25.84 1.43
C GLU A 267 -11.44 -24.70 1.05
N GLU A 268 -11.74 -23.80 1.99
CA GLU A 268 -12.63 -22.65 1.77
C GLU A 268 -11.85 -21.35 1.51
N LEU A 269 -10.54 -21.33 1.80
CA LEU A 269 -9.73 -20.13 1.87
C LEU A 269 -9.80 -19.23 0.62
N ASP A 270 -9.61 -19.82 -0.58
CA ASP A 270 -9.62 -19.04 -1.82
C ASP A 270 -11.02 -18.46 -2.11
N GLU A 271 -12.08 -19.28 -1.96
CA GLU A 271 -13.48 -18.83 -2.17
C GLU A 271 -13.84 -17.70 -1.20
N ARG A 272 -13.49 -17.86 0.08
CA ARG A 272 -13.77 -16.87 1.13
C ARG A 272 -12.95 -15.60 0.93
N GLY A 273 -11.67 -15.75 0.61
CA GLY A 273 -10.75 -14.65 0.37
C GLY A 273 -11.20 -13.77 -0.80
N GLU A 274 -11.59 -14.36 -1.93
CA GLU A 274 -12.14 -13.61 -3.06
C GLU A 274 -13.45 -12.90 -2.70
N ALA A 275 -14.38 -13.61 -2.03
CA ALA A 275 -15.65 -13.05 -1.64
C ALA A 275 -15.49 -11.83 -0.71
N VAL A 276 -14.69 -11.94 0.36
CA VAL A 276 -14.51 -10.82 1.29
C VAL A 276 -13.61 -9.72 0.75
N GLY A 277 -12.64 -10.05 -0.11
CA GLY A 277 -11.82 -9.06 -0.79
C GLY A 277 -12.64 -8.12 -1.67
N SER A 278 -13.79 -8.57 -2.16
CA SER A 278 -14.69 -7.76 -3.00
C SER A 278 -15.58 -6.79 -2.22
N LEU A 279 -15.55 -6.88 -0.89
CA LEU A 279 -16.35 -6.04 -0.01
C LEU A 279 -15.73 -4.65 0.11
N PRO A 280 -16.51 -3.56 -0.06
CA PRO A 280 -15.98 -2.21 -0.14
C PRO A 280 -15.16 -1.79 1.10
N TYR A 281 -15.57 -2.24 2.28
CA TYR A 281 -14.92 -1.91 3.55
C TYR A 281 -13.66 -2.76 3.85
N VAL A 282 -13.39 -3.79 3.05
CA VAL A 282 -12.15 -4.58 3.13
C VAL A 282 -11.13 -3.96 2.19
N THR A 283 -10.23 -3.18 2.75
CA THR A 283 -9.23 -2.44 1.96
C THR A 283 -8.03 -3.27 1.54
N LEU A 284 -7.74 -4.35 2.28
CA LEU A 284 -6.73 -5.34 1.94
C LEU A 284 -7.26 -6.72 2.36
N CYS A 285 -7.03 -7.74 1.53
CA CYS A 285 -7.35 -9.13 1.79
C CYS A 285 -6.26 -10.03 1.20
N TYR A 286 -5.54 -10.76 2.06
CA TYR A 286 -4.45 -11.63 1.61
C TYR A 286 -4.30 -12.86 2.48
N HIS A 287 -3.80 -13.93 1.88
CA HIS A 287 -3.45 -15.18 2.54
C HIS A 287 -1.96 -15.22 2.90
N ARG A 288 -1.66 -15.66 4.13
CA ARG A 288 -0.33 -15.90 4.68
C ARG A 288 -0.27 -17.26 5.38
N PRO A 289 0.91 -17.88 5.56
CA PRO A 289 0.98 -19.20 6.16
C PRO A 289 0.68 -19.17 7.66
N ARG A 290 0.17 -20.29 8.19
CA ARG A 290 0.17 -20.56 9.64
C ARG A 290 1.60 -20.84 10.14
N ARG A 291 1.84 -20.59 11.42
CA ARG A 291 3.06 -20.93 12.18
C ARG A 291 2.65 -21.54 13.53
N PRO A 292 2.11 -22.78 13.57
CA PRO A 292 1.68 -23.42 14.81
C PRO A 292 2.81 -23.57 15.83
N ASP A 293 4.06 -23.74 15.36
CA ASP A 293 5.24 -23.80 16.23
C ASP A 293 5.52 -22.47 16.96
N GLN A 294 4.93 -21.37 16.51
CA GLN A 294 5.01 -20.02 17.08
C GLN A 294 3.64 -19.53 17.59
N GLU A 295 2.69 -20.46 17.81
CA GLU A 295 1.33 -20.17 18.31
C GLU A 295 0.50 -19.28 17.36
N TRP A 296 0.77 -19.33 16.05
CA TRP A 296 0.04 -18.54 15.04
C TRP A 296 -0.80 -19.42 14.11
N GLU A 297 -2.11 -19.44 14.32
CA GLU A 297 -3.07 -20.29 13.57
C GLU A 297 -3.81 -19.54 12.44
N TYR A 298 -3.56 -18.24 12.25
CA TYR A 298 -4.32 -17.44 11.28
C TYR A 298 -3.71 -17.44 9.88
N ASN A 299 -4.52 -17.68 8.85
CA ASN A 299 -4.09 -17.76 7.46
C ASN A 299 -4.71 -16.70 6.53
N LEU A 300 -5.88 -16.14 6.85
CA LEU A 300 -6.48 -15.04 6.09
C LEU A 300 -6.36 -13.73 6.86
N PHE A 301 -6.01 -12.66 6.18
CA PHE A 301 -5.82 -11.33 6.76
C PHE A 301 -6.71 -10.34 6.03
N THR A 302 -7.49 -9.55 6.76
CA THR A 302 -8.27 -8.44 6.21
C THR A 302 -7.89 -7.12 6.90
N MET A 303 -7.92 -6.02 6.16
CA MET A 303 -7.66 -4.68 6.71
C MET A 303 -8.90 -3.81 6.56
N ILE A 304 -9.35 -3.26 7.68
CA ILE A 304 -10.49 -2.35 7.74
C ILE A 304 -10.01 -1.01 8.28
N HIS A 305 -10.35 0.05 7.55
CA HIS A 305 -9.98 1.42 7.87
C HIS A 305 -11.24 2.25 8.07
N GLY A 306 -11.31 2.97 9.18
CA GLY A 306 -12.44 3.84 9.48
C GLY A 306 -12.06 5.10 10.23
N ARG A 307 -12.97 6.07 10.18
CA ARG A 307 -12.87 7.33 10.93
C ARG A 307 -13.41 7.17 12.36
N GLU A 308 -14.29 6.21 12.56
CA GLU A 308 -14.94 5.90 13.84
C GLU A 308 -14.65 4.45 14.25
N ALA A 309 -14.17 4.24 15.48
CA ALA A 309 -13.87 2.91 15.99
C ALA A 309 -15.10 2.00 16.00
N GLU A 310 -16.25 2.50 16.46
CA GLU A 310 -17.51 1.74 16.51
C GLU A 310 -17.97 1.30 15.11
N ALA A 311 -17.72 2.11 14.08
CA ALA A 311 -18.04 1.74 12.70
C ALA A 311 -17.12 0.63 12.17
N VAL A 312 -15.83 0.67 12.52
CA VAL A 312 -14.88 -0.40 12.20
C VAL A 312 -15.30 -1.69 12.90
N ASP A 313 -15.57 -1.65 14.20
CA ASP A 313 -16.00 -2.82 14.97
C ASP A 313 -17.26 -3.45 14.39
N ALA A 314 -18.26 -2.64 14.03
CA ALA A 314 -19.50 -3.13 13.41
C ALA A 314 -19.24 -3.84 12.08
N LYS A 315 -18.27 -3.38 11.27
CA LYS A 315 -17.88 -4.05 10.03
C LYS A 315 -17.08 -5.32 10.25
N ILE A 316 -16.27 -5.39 11.31
CA ILE A 316 -15.62 -6.64 11.71
C ILE A 316 -16.67 -7.66 12.18
N ASP A 317 -17.66 -7.23 12.97
CA ASP A 317 -18.77 -8.08 13.43
C ASP A 317 -19.60 -8.62 12.26
N GLU A 318 -19.87 -7.77 11.26
CA GLU A 318 -20.53 -8.15 10.00
C GLU A 318 -19.72 -9.21 9.24
N LEU A 319 -18.42 -9.00 9.04
CA LEU A 319 -17.54 -10.00 8.42
C LEU A 319 -17.58 -11.34 9.16
N ALA A 320 -17.43 -11.30 10.48
CA ALA A 320 -17.40 -12.51 11.29
C ALA A 320 -18.73 -13.28 11.25
N THR A 321 -19.86 -12.57 11.18
CA THR A 321 -21.18 -13.19 11.20
C THR A 321 -21.58 -13.74 9.83
N ASP A 322 -21.39 -12.93 8.79
CA ASP A 322 -22.01 -13.18 7.49
C ASP A 322 -21.06 -13.87 6.50
N HIS A 323 -19.74 -13.72 6.68
CA HIS A 323 -18.76 -14.12 5.68
C HIS A 323 -17.68 -15.09 6.19
N LEU A 324 -17.15 -14.84 7.39
CA LEU A 324 -16.02 -15.54 8.00
C LEU A 324 -16.35 -15.96 9.45
N PRO A 325 -17.26 -16.93 9.65
CA PRO A 325 -17.64 -17.42 10.98
C PRO A 325 -16.57 -18.35 11.57
N PHE A 326 -15.34 -17.85 11.63
CA PHE A 326 -14.13 -18.54 12.06
C PHE A 326 -13.45 -17.78 13.19
N ASP A 327 -12.55 -18.46 13.90
CA ASP A 327 -11.76 -17.84 14.96
C ASP A 327 -10.91 -16.70 14.37
N HIS A 328 -10.91 -15.56 15.06
CA HIS A 328 -10.26 -14.35 14.57
C HIS A 328 -9.84 -13.42 15.70
N GLU A 329 -8.85 -12.56 15.40
CA GLU A 329 -8.37 -11.53 16.31
C GLU A 329 -8.31 -10.15 15.64
N ARG A 330 -8.53 -9.09 16.44
CA ARG A 330 -8.52 -7.69 16.01
C ARG A 330 -7.22 -7.01 16.44
N LEU A 331 -6.32 -6.77 15.49
CA LEU A 331 -5.03 -6.14 15.75
C LEU A 331 -5.09 -4.67 15.36
N TYR A 332 -5.63 -3.85 16.26
CA TYR A 332 -5.71 -2.40 16.09
C TYR A 332 -4.31 -1.78 16.08
N SER A 333 -4.05 -0.92 15.09
CA SER A 333 -2.81 -0.13 15.03
C SER A 333 -2.88 0.99 16.08
N THR A 334 -2.00 0.96 17.08
CA THR A 334 -1.96 1.96 18.16
C THR A 334 -0.92 3.05 17.91
N GLU A 335 0.13 2.74 17.15
CA GLU A 335 1.19 3.70 16.80
C GLU A 335 1.85 3.37 15.46
N THR A 336 2.13 4.39 14.65
CA THR A 336 2.97 4.28 13.44
C THR A 336 4.41 4.61 13.80
N LEU A 337 5.28 3.59 13.83
CA LEU A 337 6.70 3.72 14.19
C LEU A 337 7.56 4.07 12.96
N LYS A 338 7.21 3.53 11.79
CA LYS A 338 7.83 3.84 10.50
C LYS A 338 6.85 3.63 9.36
N GLN A 339 6.85 4.55 8.40
CA GLN A 339 6.06 4.43 7.18
C GLN A 339 6.75 5.21 6.05
N THR A 340 7.53 4.49 5.23
CA THR A 340 8.27 4.98 4.06
C THR A 340 7.89 4.18 2.81
N GLY A 341 8.34 4.59 1.62
CA GLY A 341 8.30 3.70 0.45
C GLY A 341 9.23 2.50 0.67
N ALA A 342 8.97 1.40 -0.03
CA ALA A 342 9.97 0.33 -0.16
C ALA A 342 11.17 0.86 -0.95
N ARG A 343 12.38 0.47 -0.55
CA ARG A 343 13.63 0.86 -1.24
C ARG A 343 14.09 -0.28 -2.11
N TYR A 344 14.04 -0.10 -3.42
CA TYR A 344 14.25 -1.12 -4.44
C TYR A 344 15.69 -1.20 -4.95
N GLU A 345 16.57 -0.24 -4.60
CA GLU A 345 17.96 -0.13 -5.08
C GLU A 345 18.76 -1.44 -4.94
N ASP A 346 18.55 -2.18 -3.85
CA ASP A 346 19.20 -3.47 -3.58
C ASP A 346 18.36 -4.70 -4.03
N LEU A 347 17.14 -4.48 -4.55
CA LEU A 347 16.27 -5.55 -5.05
C LEU A 347 16.59 -5.91 -6.50
N VAL A 348 17.04 -4.91 -7.24
CA VAL A 348 17.21 -4.94 -8.68
C VAL A 348 18.69 -5.00 -9.07
N ALA A 349 19.59 -4.45 -8.25
CA ALA A 349 21.02 -4.61 -8.42
C ALA A 349 21.39 -6.10 -8.33
N ASP A 350 21.86 -6.67 -9.44
CA ASP A 350 22.55 -7.96 -9.39
C ASP A 350 23.75 -7.82 -8.45
N ASP A 351 23.79 -8.63 -7.40
CA ASP A 351 25.03 -8.92 -6.69
C ASP A 351 25.99 -9.54 -7.72
N GLY A 352 26.93 -8.71 -8.19
CA GLY A 352 27.95 -9.09 -9.16
C GLY A 352 28.97 -10.10 -8.64
#